data_AF-A0A6A9UTN6-F1
#
_entry.id   AF-A0A6A9UTN6-F1
#
_cell.length_a   1.000
_cell.length_b   1.000
_cell.length_c   1.000
_cell.angle_alpha   90.00
_cell.angle_beta   90.00
_cell.angle_gamma   90.00
#
_symmetry.space_group_name_H-M   'P 1'
#
loop_
_entity.id
_entity.type
_entity.pdbx_description
1 polymer ?
#
loop_
_entity_poly.entity_id
_entity_poly.type
_entity_poly.pdbx_seq_one_letter_code
_entity_poly.pdbx_strand_id
1 'polypeptide(L)'
;MTQPPTDPTAPGASAEELAALEQLSYEQAREQLAEVVRALESGGSGLAESLSLWQRGEKLAQVCQARLDGARALVESARERGADPTAS
;
A
#
# COMPACT_ATOMS: atom_id res chain seq x y z
N MET A 1 11.75 9.43 -44.02
CA MET A 1 12.49 9.17 -42.76
C MET A 1 11.54 9.49 -41.62
N THR A 2 10.68 8.54 -41.26
CA THR A 2 9.74 8.71 -40.14
C THR A 2 10.39 8.05 -38.94
N GLN A 3 10.71 8.84 -37.92
CA GLN A 3 11.22 8.29 -36.66
C GLN A 3 10.10 7.48 -35.98
N PRO A 4 10.43 6.35 -35.32
CA PRO A 4 9.47 5.61 -34.51
C PRO A 4 9.19 6.39 -33.22
N PRO A 5 8.00 6.26 -32.59
CA PRO A 5 7.80 6.82 -31.26
C PRO A 5 8.64 5.99 -30.26
N THR A 6 9.73 6.58 -29.77
CA THR A 6 10.36 6.15 -28.51
C THR A 6 9.74 6.95 -27.40
N ASP A 7 8.66 6.44 -26.80
CA ASP A 7 8.23 6.89 -25.48
C ASP A 7 8.42 5.71 -24.52
N PRO A 8 9.41 5.74 -23.62
CA PRO A 8 9.65 4.64 -22.67
C PRO A 8 8.64 4.62 -21.50
N THR A 9 7.60 5.48 -21.51
CA THR A 9 6.73 5.69 -20.35
C THR A 9 5.39 4.97 -20.53
N ALA A 10 5.39 3.65 -20.39
CA ALA A 10 4.14 2.92 -20.13
C ALA A 10 3.61 3.30 -18.73
N PRO A 11 2.30 3.49 -18.52
CA PRO A 11 1.74 3.85 -17.22
C PRO A 11 1.64 2.61 -16.32
N GLY A 12 2.78 2.14 -15.82
CA GLY A 12 2.85 1.26 -14.66
C GLY A 12 3.40 2.06 -13.49
N ALA A 13 2.86 1.89 -12.28
CA ALA A 13 3.46 2.46 -11.09
C ALA A 13 4.94 2.03 -11.04
N SER A 14 5.85 3.00 -11.03
CA SER A 14 7.27 2.72 -11.00
C SER A 14 7.65 2.02 -9.69
N ALA A 15 8.68 1.17 -9.74
CA ALA A 15 9.11 0.43 -8.55
C ALA A 15 9.46 1.37 -7.37
N GLU A 16 9.96 2.57 -7.67
CA GLU A 16 10.26 3.61 -6.69
C GLU A 16 9.00 4.18 -6.03
N GLU A 17 7.93 4.40 -6.80
CA GLU A 17 6.64 4.83 -6.25
C GLU A 17 6.06 3.76 -5.31
N LEU A 18 6.12 2.49 -5.69
CA LEU A 18 5.65 1.39 -4.85
C LEU A 18 6.47 1.23 -3.56
N ALA A 19 7.79 1.50 -3.62
CA ALA A 19 8.65 1.52 -2.43
C ALA A 19 8.33 2.70 -1.51
N ALA A 20 8.01 3.88 -2.06
CA ALA A 20 7.63 5.04 -1.27
C ALA A 20 6.35 4.81 -0.45
N LEU A 21 5.43 3.95 -0.91
CA LEU A 21 4.21 3.58 -0.17
C LEU A 21 4.51 2.91 1.17
N GLU A 22 5.65 2.23 1.31
CA GLU A 22 6.05 1.56 2.56
C GLU A 22 6.29 2.54 3.70
N GLN A 23 6.58 3.80 3.39
CA GLN A 23 6.84 4.85 4.37
C GLN A 23 5.56 5.49 4.91
N LEU A 24 4.40 5.19 4.32
CA LEU A 24 3.13 5.77 4.74
C LEU A 24 2.71 5.33 6.14
N SER A 25 2.02 6.23 6.84
CA SER A 25 1.25 5.86 8.03
C SER A 25 0.06 4.97 7.63
N TYR A 26 -0.53 4.28 8.61
CA TYR A 26 -1.73 3.47 8.38
C TYR A 26 -2.88 4.31 7.78
N GLU A 27 -3.14 5.49 8.33
CA GLU A 27 -4.24 6.34 7.87
C GLU A 27 -4.02 6.84 6.44
N GLN A 28 -2.78 7.24 6.11
CA GLN A 28 -2.41 7.66 4.75
C GLN A 28 -2.53 6.51 3.75
N ALA A 29 -2.04 5.32 4.10
CA ALA A 29 -2.16 4.14 3.26
C ALA A 29 -3.62 3.74 3.04
N ARG A 30 -4.44 3.82 4.09
CA ARG A 30 -5.88 3.51 4.03
C ARG A 30 -6.65 4.48 3.14
N GLU A 31 -6.39 5.79 3.23
CA GLU A 31 -7.07 6.77 2.38
C GLU A 31 -6.72 6.55 0.90
N GLN A 32 -5.43 6.38 0.59
CA GLN A 32 -5.00 6.10 -0.78
C GLN A 32 -5.56 4.77 -1.30
N LEU A 33 -5.69 3.75 -0.44
CA LEU A 33 -6.32 2.48 -0.84
C LEU A 33 -7.79 2.69 -1.19
N ALA A 34 -8.51 3.50 -0.42
CA ALA A 34 -9.90 3.84 -0.72
C ALA A 34 -10.03 4.62 -2.04
N GLU A 35 -9.09 5.53 -2.34
CA GLU A 35 -9.03 6.20 -3.65
C GLU A 35 -8.82 5.22 -4.81
N VAL A 36 -7.88 4.28 -4.67
CA VAL A 36 -7.63 3.24 -5.68
C VAL A 36 -8.86 2.38 -5.90
N VAL A 37 -9.52 1.93 -4.83
CA VAL A 37 -10.75 1.14 -4.93
C VAL A 37 -11.85 1.93 -5.64
N ARG A 38 -12.07 3.20 -5.26
CA ARG A 38 -13.05 4.08 -5.93
C ARG A 38 -12.77 4.21 -7.43
N ALA A 39 -11.51 4.35 -7.83
CA ALA A 39 -11.11 4.44 -9.24
C ALA A 39 -11.33 3.13 -10.01
N LEU A 40 -11.06 1.99 -9.37
CA LEU A 40 -11.35 0.68 -9.97
C LEU A 40 -12.86 0.44 -10.13
N GLU A 41 -13.66 0.84 -9.13
CA GLU A 41 -15.12 0.68 -9.10
C GLU A 41 -15.85 1.60 -10.08
N SER A 42 -15.35 2.81 -10.34
CA SER A 42 -15.97 3.73 -11.30
C SER A 42 -15.94 3.18 -12.73
N GLY A 43 -15.00 2.28 -13.02
CA GLY A 43 -14.70 1.85 -14.38
C GLY A 43 -14.24 3.03 -15.25
N GLY A 44 -14.00 2.78 -16.54
CA GLY A 44 -13.59 3.80 -17.51
C GLY A 44 -12.09 3.87 -17.78
N SER A 45 -11.27 3.19 -16.99
CA SER A 45 -9.83 3.03 -17.23
C SER A 45 -9.53 1.90 -18.22
N GLY A 46 -8.50 2.10 -19.04
CA GLY A 46 -8.00 1.05 -19.94
C GLY A 46 -7.32 -0.08 -19.17
N LEU A 47 -7.16 -1.26 -19.79
CA LEU A 47 -6.59 -2.46 -19.13
C LEU A 47 -5.26 -2.19 -18.41
N ALA A 48 -4.34 -1.47 -19.06
CA ALA A 48 -3.03 -1.16 -18.49
C ALA A 48 -3.13 -0.29 -17.23
N GLU A 49 -4.03 0.69 -17.23
CA GLU A 49 -4.28 1.57 -16.10
C GLU A 49 -4.97 0.81 -14.95
N SER A 50 -5.98 -0.01 -15.26
CA SER A 50 -6.64 -0.86 -14.26
C SER A 50 -5.66 -1.82 -13.59
N LEU A 51 -4.68 -2.36 -14.33
CA LEU A 51 -3.63 -3.21 -13.77
C LEU A 51 -2.68 -2.42 -12.85
N SER A 52 -2.31 -1.19 -13.24
CA SER A 52 -1.48 -0.30 -12.43
C SER A 52 -2.17 0.08 -11.11
N LEU A 53 -3.46 0.43 -11.17
CA LEU A 53 -4.29 0.69 -9.99
C LEU A 53 -4.36 -0.54 -9.08
N TRP A 54 -4.58 -1.73 -9.64
CA TRP A 54 -4.59 -2.97 -8.87
C TRP A 54 -3.26 -3.22 -8.14
N GLN A 55 -2.11 -3.09 -8.83
CA GLN A 55 -0.79 -3.28 -8.20
C GLN A 55 -0.53 -2.30 -7.06
N ARG A 56 -0.91 -1.02 -7.25
CA ARG A 56 -0.84 0.00 -6.20
C ARG A 56 -1.74 -0.37 -5.02
N GLY A 57 -2.97 -0.82 -5.29
CA GLY A 57 -3.92 -1.27 -4.27
C GLY A 57 -3.38 -2.43 -3.44
N GLU A 58 -2.82 -3.45 -4.09
CA GLU A 58 -2.17 -4.59 -3.42
C GLU A 58 -1.04 -4.13 -2.49
N LYS A 59 -0.18 -3.22 -2.96
CA LYS A 59 0.91 -2.70 -2.14
C LYS A 59 0.39 -1.92 -0.93
N LEU A 60 -0.61 -1.06 -1.11
CA LEU A 60 -1.23 -0.31 -0.01
C LEU A 60 -1.89 -1.24 1.02
N ALA A 61 -2.57 -2.29 0.58
CA ALA A 61 -3.16 -3.29 1.46
C ALA A 61 -2.09 -4.00 2.31
N GLN A 62 -0.96 -4.38 1.70
CA GLN A 62 0.18 -4.97 2.43
C GLN A 62 0.76 -4.00 3.48
N VAL A 63 0.91 -2.72 3.13
CA VAL A 63 1.38 -1.69 4.07
C VAL A 63 0.41 -1.55 5.24
N CYS A 64 -0.89 -1.45 4.98
CA CYS A 64 -1.92 -1.39 6.02
C CYS A 64 -1.83 -2.59 6.97
N GLN A 65 -1.72 -3.81 6.42
CA GLN A 65 -1.61 -5.03 7.19
C GLN A 65 -0.36 -5.03 8.08
N ALA A 66 0.82 -4.70 7.53
CA ALA A 66 2.06 -4.63 8.27
C ALA A 66 2.02 -3.63 9.44
N ARG A 67 1.35 -2.48 9.25
CA ARG A 67 1.17 -1.48 10.33
C ARG A 67 0.28 -2.03 11.45
N LEU A 68 -0.82 -2.71 11.11
CA LEU A 68 -1.73 -3.30 12.09
C LEU A 68 -1.06 -4.45 12.86
N ASP A 69 -0.29 -5.29 12.18
CA ASP A 69 0.44 -6.38 12.81
C ASP A 69 1.51 -5.87 13.78
N GLY A 70 2.24 -4.82 13.40
CA GLY A 70 3.17 -4.14 14.30
C GLY A 70 2.49 -3.58 15.55
N ALA A 71 1.33 -2.93 15.39
CA ALA A 71 0.55 -2.41 16.51
C ALA A 71 0.07 -3.53 17.45
N ARG A 72 -0.40 -4.66 16.89
CA ARG A 72 -0.81 -5.83 17.68
C ARG A 72 0.35 -6.43 18.47
N ALA A 73 1.52 -6.58 17.86
CA ALA A 73 2.72 -7.07 18.54
C ALA A 73 3.13 -6.16 19.71
N LEU A 74 3.06 -4.84 19.53
CA LEU A 74 3.34 -3.88 20.61
C LEU A 74 2.38 -4.03 21.79
N VAL A 75 1.09 -4.21 21.52
CA VAL A 75 0.08 -4.44 22.56
C VAL A 75 0.34 -5.74 23.29
N GLU A 76 0.63 -6.83 22.58
CA GLU A 76 0.90 -8.12 23.20
C GLU A 76 2.13 -8.06 24.11
N SER A 77 3.24 -7.51 23.64
CA SER A 77 4.44 -7.36 24.47
C SER A 77 4.20 -6.46 25.69
N ALA A 78 3.31 -5.47 25.60
CA ALA A 78 2.93 -4.65 26.76
C ALA A 78 2.12 -5.44 27.79
N ARG A 79 1.25 -6.36 27.35
CA ARG A 79 0.48 -7.25 28.22
C ARG A 79 1.37 -8.25 28.94
N GLU A 80 2.31 -8.87 28.23
CA GLU A 80 3.27 -9.82 28.81
C GLU A 80 4.12 -9.17 29.92
N ARG A 81 4.61 -7.94 29.70
CA ARG A 81 5.37 -7.20 30.73
C ARG A 81 4.54 -6.81 31.95
N GLY A 82 3.25 -6.55 31.78
CA GLY A 82 2.33 -6.20 32.87
C GLY A 82 1.77 -7.40 33.62
N ALA A 83 1.88 -8.61 33.06
CA ALA A 83 1.37 -9.85 33.63
C ALA A 83 2.39 -10.61 34.49
N ASP A 84 3.59 -10.07 34.70
CA ASP A 84 4.63 -10.69 35.52
C ASP A 84 4.20 -10.71 37.01
N PRO A 85 3.88 -11.90 37.58
CA PRO A 85 3.35 -12.00 38.93
C PRO A 85 4.45 -11.93 40.02
N THR A 86 5.71 -11.65 39.63
CA THR A 86 6.84 -11.55 40.56
C THR A 86 7.05 -10.14 41.12
N ALA A 87 6.24 -9.17 40.71
CA ALA A 87 6.16 -7.85 41.34
C ALA A 87 5.14 -7.82 42.51
N SER A 88 5.33 -8.71 43.49
CA SER A 88 4.88 -8.54 44.88
C SER A 88 5.47 -9.65 45.76
#